data_AF-A0A564YPP0-F1
#
_entry.id   AF-A0A564YPP0-F1
#
_cell.length_a   1.000
_cell.length_b   1.000
_cell.length_c   1.000
_cell.angle_alpha   90.00
_cell.angle_beta   90.00
_cell.angle_gamma   90.00
#
_symmetry.space_group_name_H-M   'P 1'
#
loop_
_entity.id
_entity.type
_entity.pdbx_description
1 polymer ?
#
loop_
_entity_poly.entity_id
_entity_poly.type
_entity_poly.pdbx_seq_one_letter_code
_entity_poly.pdbx_strand_id
1 'polypeptide(L)'
;MHGDRYATDAHKFYTIVFKYSSVPLDWDSHFFALRQIAKSNDKQLSSMFTKDDYERISSVDLRTSPLQSDCASANLLKGVPTGARLPSFHGGYAIVYGINDDGCSACVTTRRESGSYSKASQFVDAVRQSLRRLVRILQT
;
A
#
# COMPACT_ATOMS: atom_id res chain seq x y z
N MET A 1 -19.86 5.50 19.79
CA MET A 1 -19.59 4.12 20.25
C MET A 1 -19.51 3.05 19.15
N HIS A 2 -20.30 3.08 18.06
CA HIS A 2 -20.18 2.02 17.01
C HIS A 2 -18.99 2.21 16.06
N GLY A 3 -18.69 3.44 15.60
CA GLY A 3 -17.57 3.69 14.66
C GLY A 3 -16.17 3.41 15.23
N ASP A 4 -16.04 3.43 16.55
CA ASP A 4 -14.77 3.26 17.26
C ASP A 4 -14.33 1.77 17.33
N ARG A 5 -15.30 0.85 17.44
CA ARG A 5 -15.04 -0.60 17.35
C ARG A 5 -14.54 -1.00 15.96
N TYR A 6 -15.17 -0.51 14.90
CA TYR A 6 -14.76 -0.83 13.52
C TYR A 6 -13.34 -0.35 13.19
N ALA A 7 -12.96 0.86 13.62
CA ALA A 7 -11.60 1.37 13.42
C ALA A 7 -10.56 0.52 14.18
N THR A 8 -10.89 0.15 15.42
CA THR A 8 -10.02 -0.69 16.27
C THR A 8 -9.86 -2.10 15.70
N ASP A 9 -10.94 -2.73 15.25
CA ASP A 9 -10.92 -4.08 14.69
C ASP A 9 -10.20 -4.13 13.34
N ALA A 10 -10.36 -3.10 12.50
CA ALA A 10 -9.61 -2.98 11.25
C ALA A 10 -8.10 -2.82 11.51
N HIS A 11 -7.70 -2.02 12.51
CA HIS A 11 -6.30 -1.87 12.88
C HIS A 11 -5.69 -3.17 13.43
N LYS A 12 -6.43 -3.90 14.28
CA LYS A 12 -6.02 -5.21 14.78
C LYS A 12 -5.84 -6.19 13.63
N PHE A 13 -6.80 -6.28 12.71
CA PHE A 13 -6.71 -7.16 11.54
C PHE A 13 -5.51 -6.82 10.66
N TYR A 14 -5.30 -5.54 10.35
CA TYR A 14 -4.13 -5.08 9.60
C TYR A 14 -2.81 -5.48 10.28
N THR A 15 -2.72 -5.31 11.60
CA THR A 15 -1.53 -5.67 12.38
C THR A 15 -1.23 -7.17 12.32
N ILE A 16 -2.28 -8.00 12.34
CA ILE A 16 -2.15 -9.45 12.19
C ILE A 16 -1.61 -9.79 10.80
N VAL A 17 -2.24 -9.27 9.74
CA VAL A 17 -1.81 -9.51 8.35
C VAL A 17 -0.36 -9.04 8.13
N PHE A 18 -0.01 -7.84 8.58
CA PHE A 18 1.34 -7.29 8.46
C PHE A 18 2.40 -8.18 9.12
N LYS A 19 2.11 -8.72 10.32
CA LYS A 19 2.99 -9.69 10.98
C LYS A 19 3.19 -10.94 10.13
N TYR A 20 2.13 -11.51 9.55
CA TYR A 20 2.25 -12.70 8.70
C TYR A 20 2.98 -12.43 7.37
N SER A 21 2.83 -11.23 6.79
CA SER A 21 3.56 -10.82 5.58
C SER A 21 5.05 -10.53 5.82
N SER A 22 5.45 -10.25 7.07
CA SER A 22 6.87 -10.06 7.45
C SER A 22 7.64 -11.37 7.69
N VAL A 23 6.93 -12.51 7.67
CA VAL A 23 7.45 -13.88 7.70
C VAL A 23 7.37 -14.42 6.26
N PRO A 24 8.16 -15.43 5.82
CA PRO A 24 8.04 -16.08 4.50
C PRO A 24 6.70 -16.84 4.25
N LEU A 25 5.59 -16.30 4.73
CA LEU A 25 4.21 -16.74 4.55
C LEU A 25 3.43 -15.78 3.64
N ASP A 26 4.12 -14.91 2.89
CA ASP A 26 3.50 -14.06 1.89
C ASP A 26 2.95 -14.89 0.72
N TRP A 27 1.63 -14.91 0.60
CA TRP A 27 0.93 -15.65 -0.45
C TRP A 27 1.19 -15.07 -1.84
N ASP A 28 1.41 -13.75 -1.96
CA ASP A 28 1.65 -13.11 -3.26
C ASP A 28 2.95 -13.63 -3.89
N SER A 29 4.03 -13.68 -3.11
CA SER A 29 5.31 -14.24 -3.54
C SER A 29 5.22 -15.74 -3.84
N HIS A 30 4.46 -16.50 -3.05
CA HIS A 30 4.26 -17.94 -3.28
C HIS A 30 3.51 -18.22 -4.60
N PHE A 31 2.38 -17.53 -4.81
CA PHE A 31 1.61 -17.65 -6.04
C PHE A 31 2.40 -17.17 -7.27
N PHE A 32 3.18 -16.10 -7.12
CA PHE A 32 4.10 -15.66 -8.17
C PHE A 32 5.12 -16.75 -8.52
N ALA A 33 5.78 -17.35 -7.52
CA ALA A 33 6.77 -18.41 -7.74
C ALA A 33 6.15 -19.64 -8.42
N LEU A 34 4.98 -20.10 -7.96
CA LEU A 34 4.25 -21.21 -8.58
C LEU A 34 3.92 -20.92 -10.05
N ARG A 35 3.48 -19.70 -10.36
CA ARG A 35 3.20 -19.27 -11.74
C ARG A 35 4.46 -19.30 -12.60
N GLN A 36 5.61 -18.84 -12.09
CA GLN A 36 6.87 -18.88 -12.83
C GLN A 36 7.38 -20.30 -13.04
N ILE A 37 7.28 -21.17 -12.02
CA ILE A 37 7.66 -22.59 -12.14
C ILE A 37 6.78 -23.31 -13.16
N ALA A 38 5.47 -23.10 -13.15
CA ALA A 38 4.58 -23.70 -14.15
C ALA A 38 4.94 -23.26 -15.56
N LYS A 39 5.20 -21.95 -15.76
CA LYS A 39 5.65 -21.39 -17.05
C LYS A 39 7.00 -21.96 -17.49
N SER A 40 7.98 -22.06 -16.59
CA SER A 40 9.32 -22.53 -16.94
C SER A 40 9.38 -24.02 -17.27
N ASN A 41 8.38 -24.79 -16.84
CA ASN A 41 8.26 -26.23 -17.11
C ASN A 41 7.26 -26.53 -18.24
N ASP A 42 6.84 -25.52 -19.02
CA ASP A 42 5.81 -25.62 -20.08
C ASP A 42 4.53 -26.33 -19.62
N LYS A 43 4.19 -26.18 -18.33
CA LYS A 43 2.96 -26.74 -17.77
C LYS A 43 1.82 -25.77 -17.98
N GLN A 44 0.64 -26.32 -18.26
CA GLN A 44 -0.58 -25.54 -18.31
C GLN A 44 -0.81 -24.88 -16.93
N LEU A 45 -0.93 -23.56 -16.93
CA LEU A 45 -1.29 -22.82 -15.72
C LEU A 45 -2.68 -23.24 -15.28
N SER A 46 -2.83 -23.54 -13.99
CA SER A 46 -4.14 -23.77 -13.39
C SER A 46 -5.07 -22.60 -13.71
N SER A 47 -6.36 -22.88 -13.90
CA SER A 47 -7.38 -21.87 -14.14
C SER A 47 -7.40 -20.79 -13.06
N MET A 48 -6.94 -21.10 -11.84
CA MET A 48 -6.76 -20.14 -10.76
C MET A 48 -5.84 -18.96 -11.13
N PHE A 49 -4.86 -19.14 -12.03
CA PHE A 49 -3.92 -18.09 -12.46
C PHE A 49 -4.29 -17.41 -13.77
N THR A 50 -5.31 -17.92 -14.48
CA THR A 50 -5.82 -17.36 -15.74
C THR A 50 -7.21 -16.75 -15.59
N LYS A 51 -7.82 -16.86 -14.40
CA LYS A 51 -9.09 -16.23 -14.06
C LYS A 51 -8.90 -14.72 -13.90
N ASP A 52 -9.88 -13.95 -14.36
CA ASP A 52 -9.94 -12.48 -14.22
C ASP A 52 -9.70 -12.02 -12.78
N ASP A 53 -10.07 -12.85 -11.79
CA ASP A 53 -9.81 -12.61 -10.37
C ASP A 53 -8.30 -12.51 -10.06
N TYR A 54 -7.45 -13.35 -10.66
CA TYR A 54 -6.00 -13.31 -10.45
C TYR A 54 -5.37 -12.07 -11.12
N GLU A 55 -5.84 -11.70 -12.30
CA GLU A 55 -5.43 -10.45 -12.95
C GLU A 55 -5.83 -9.23 -12.10
N ARG A 56 -7.06 -9.23 -11.56
CA ARG A 56 -7.59 -8.18 -10.69
C ARG A 56 -6.80 -8.04 -9.39
N ILE A 57 -6.45 -9.12 -8.70
CA ILE A 57 -5.67 -9.05 -7.45
C ILE A 57 -4.20 -8.72 -7.71
N SER A 58 -3.68 -9.05 -8.89
CA SER A 58 -2.29 -8.71 -9.26
C SER A 58 -2.14 -7.28 -9.82
N SER A 59 -3.24 -6.65 -10.26
CA SER A 59 -3.29 -5.21 -10.56
C SER A 59 -3.47 -4.38 -9.28
N VAL A 60 -2.37 -3.79 -8.80
CA VAL A 60 -2.40 -2.97 -7.58
C VAL A 60 -2.75 -1.52 -7.91
N ASP A 61 -4.00 -1.14 -7.65
CA ASP A 61 -4.51 0.24 -7.81
C ASP A 61 -3.90 1.21 -6.80
N LEU A 62 -3.59 0.74 -5.59
CA LEU A 62 -2.98 1.53 -4.53
C LEU A 62 -1.75 0.82 -3.98
N ARG A 63 -0.58 1.35 -4.31
CA ARG A 63 0.70 0.83 -3.80
C ARG A 63 1.21 1.70 -2.67
N THR A 64 1.37 1.14 -1.48
CA THR A 64 1.90 1.86 -0.32
C THR A 64 3.21 1.25 0.14
N SER A 65 4.18 2.07 0.54
CA SER A 65 5.41 1.59 1.15
C SER A 65 5.94 2.56 2.20
N PRO A 66 6.33 2.09 3.39
CA PRO A 66 7.08 2.92 4.31
C PRO A 66 8.46 3.23 3.72
N LEU A 67 8.98 4.42 3.99
CA LEU A 67 10.37 4.74 3.70
C LEU A 67 11.24 4.11 4.79
N GLN A 68 11.78 2.93 4.50
CA GLN A 68 12.79 2.26 5.33
C GLN A 68 14.15 2.49 4.67
N SER A 69 14.89 3.49 5.14
CA SER A 69 16.22 3.81 4.63
C SER A 69 17.13 4.23 5.78
N ASP A 70 18.35 3.71 5.83
CA ASP A 70 19.37 4.16 6.78
C ASP A 70 19.85 5.59 6.49
N CYS A 71 19.64 6.09 5.27
CA CYS A 71 19.86 7.50 4.93
C CYS A 71 18.77 8.41 5.51
N ALA A 72 17.60 7.86 5.84
CA ALA A 72 16.54 8.55 6.58
C ALA A 72 16.80 8.55 8.10
N SER A 73 17.64 7.64 8.61
CA SER A 73 18.06 7.58 10.02
C SER A 73 19.36 8.34 10.30
N ALA A 74 20.17 8.60 9.28
CA ALA A 74 21.24 9.58 9.36
C ALA A 74 20.61 10.98 9.53
N ASN A 75 20.96 11.69 10.60
CA ASN A 75 20.53 13.05 10.97
C ASN A 75 20.84 14.16 9.92
N LEU A 76 20.94 13.82 8.63
CA LEU A 76 21.25 14.68 7.51
C LEU A 76 20.06 15.53 7.03
N LEU A 77 18.83 15.16 7.39
CA LEU A 77 17.60 15.85 6.99
C LEU A 77 16.81 16.29 8.22
N LYS A 78 16.49 17.59 8.33
CA LYS A 78 15.52 18.08 9.32
C LYS A 78 14.11 17.71 8.87
N GLY A 79 13.33 17.08 9.75
CA GLY A 79 11.95 16.68 9.50
C GLY A 79 11.80 15.22 9.02
N VAL A 80 10.56 14.80 8.76
CA VAL A 80 10.26 13.41 8.39
C VAL A 80 10.58 13.17 6.91
N PRO A 81 11.60 12.35 6.59
CA PRO A 81 11.98 12.10 5.20
C PRO A 81 10.88 11.35 4.45
N THR A 82 10.75 11.67 3.17
CA THR A 82 9.83 10.98 2.25
C THR A 82 10.52 10.74 0.91
N GLY A 83 10.03 9.76 0.16
CA GLY A 83 10.51 9.44 -1.18
C GLY A 83 9.37 9.51 -2.18
N ALA A 84 9.65 9.24 -3.45
CA ALA A 84 8.62 9.14 -4.48
C ALA A 84 8.82 7.84 -5.27
N ARG A 85 7.70 7.23 -5.69
CA ARG A 85 7.70 6.04 -6.54
C ARG A 85 6.59 6.17 -7.57
N LEU A 86 6.72 5.57 -8.75
CA LEU A 86 5.61 5.51 -9.71
C LEU A 86 4.58 4.44 -9.33
N PRO A 87 3.29 4.62 -9.68
CA PRO A 87 2.28 3.58 -9.52
C PRO A 87 2.57 2.37 -10.41
N SER A 88 2.22 1.18 -9.91
CA SER A 88 2.34 -0.08 -10.66
C SER A 88 1.34 -0.19 -11.81
N PHE A 89 0.18 0.43 -11.66
CA PHE A 89 -0.91 0.41 -12.64
C PHE A 89 -1.12 1.80 -13.25
N HIS A 90 -1.53 1.86 -14.52
CA HIS A 90 -1.75 3.13 -15.22
C HIS A 90 -2.82 3.99 -14.56
N GLY A 91 -3.88 3.41 -14.01
CA GLY A 91 -4.90 4.15 -13.25
C GLY A 91 -4.58 4.34 -11.76
N GLY A 92 -3.46 3.82 -11.27
CA GLY A 92 -3.22 3.68 -9.83
C GLY A 92 -2.58 4.89 -9.16
N TYR A 93 -2.34 4.71 -7.86
CA TYR A 93 -1.60 5.59 -6.97
C TYR A 93 -0.40 4.85 -6.37
N ALA A 94 0.69 5.56 -6.16
CA ALA A 94 1.74 5.12 -5.25
C ALA A 94 1.91 6.10 -4.10
N ILE A 95 2.07 5.58 -2.89
CA ILE A 95 2.28 6.34 -1.67
C ILE A 95 3.54 5.86 -1.00
N VAL A 96 4.49 6.76 -0.81
CA VAL A 96 5.66 6.54 0.03
C VAL A 96 5.50 7.42 1.25
N TYR A 97 5.62 6.85 2.45
CA TYR A 97 5.40 7.58 3.69
C TYR A 97 6.48 7.29 4.74
N GLY A 98 6.78 8.30 5.55
CA GLY A 98 7.60 8.20 6.75
C GLY A 98 6.80 8.63 7.97
N ILE A 99 7.04 7.97 9.10
CA ILE A 99 6.45 8.30 10.40
C ILE A 99 7.57 8.18 11.43
N ASN A 100 7.76 9.22 12.24
CA ASN A 100 8.69 9.26 13.36
C ASN A 100 8.13 10.15 14.48
N ASP A 101 8.92 10.42 15.52
CA ASP A 101 8.48 11.22 16.66
C ASP A 101 8.19 12.69 16.30
N ASP A 102 8.79 13.21 15.22
CA ASP A 102 8.54 14.57 14.71
C ASP A 102 7.26 14.68 13.87
N GLY A 103 6.63 13.55 13.52
CA GLY A 103 5.34 13.49 12.85
C GLY A 103 5.29 12.51 11.68
N CYS A 104 4.60 12.89 10.61
CA CYS A 104 4.45 12.07 9.41
C CYS A 104 4.62 12.88 8.13
N SER A 105 5.17 12.23 7.10
CA SER A 105 5.32 12.79 5.76
C SER A 105 4.95 11.74 4.73
N ALA A 106 4.24 12.14 3.68
CA ALA A 106 3.81 11.23 2.62
C ALA A 106 3.87 11.91 1.26
N CYS A 107 4.38 11.19 0.26
CA CYS A 107 4.34 11.56 -1.13
C CYS A 107 3.35 10.67 -1.86
N VAL A 108 2.39 11.29 -2.56
CA VAL A 108 1.41 10.59 -3.41
C VAL A 108 1.75 10.90 -4.87
N THR A 109 1.90 9.85 -5.66
CA THR A 109 2.16 9.96 -7.09
C THR A 109 1.08 9.27 -7.89
N THR A 110 0.89 9.74 -9.11
CA THR A 110 0.04 9.13 -10.12
C THR A 110 0.62 9.43 -11.51
N ARG A 111 0.11 8.79 -12.56
CA ARG A 111 0.54 9.08 -13.94
C ARG A 111 -0.36 10.17 -14.52
N ARG A 112 0.23 11.08 -15.30
CA ARG A 112 -0.54 12.14 -15.98
C ARG A 112 -1.50 11.57 -17.02
N GLU A 113 -1.09 10.49 -17.68
CA GLU A 113 -1.86 9.78 -18.71
C GLU A 113 -3.15 9.15 -18.17
N SER A 114 -3.28 9.00 -16.86
CA SER A 114 -4.50 8.49 -16.19
C SER A 114 -5.69 9.44 -16.32
N GLY A 115 -5.47 10.68 -16.78
CA GLY A 115 -6.52 11.64 -17.10
C GLY A 115 -7.40 11.96 -15.89
N SER A 116 -8.71 11.67 -16.00
CA SER A 116 -9.67 11.88 -14.92
C SER A 116 -9.73 10.76 -13.89
N TYR A 117 -9.11 9.62 -14.16
CA TYR A 117 -9.24 8.42 -13.32
C TYR A 117 -8.48 8.55 -11.99
N SER A 118 -7.28 9.13 -12.02
CA SER A 118 -6.48 9.34 -10.82
C SER A 118 -5.87 10.73 -10.75
N LYS A 119 -6.07 11.40 -9.61
CA LYS A 119 -5.60 12.76 -9.35
C LYS A 119 -4.99 12.82 -7.95
N ALA A 120 -3.67 13.02 -7.90
CA ALA A 120 -2.93 13.02 -6.64
C ALA A 120 -3.47 14.05 -5.63
N SER A 121 -3.84 15.25 -6.08
CA SER A 121 -4.40 16.30 -5.21
C SER A 121 -5.70 15.87 -4.53
N GLN A 122 -6.64 15.30 -5.29
CA GLN A 122 -7.91 14.81 -4.76
C GLN A 122 -7.69 13.67 -3.75
N PHE A 123 -6.76 12.76 -4.07
CA PHE A 123 -6.41 11.67 -3.16
C PHE A 123 -5.79 12.19 -1.86
N VAL A 124 -4.89 13.17 -1.92
CA VAL A 124 -4.28 13.81 -0.74
C VAL A 124 -5.35 14.44 0.15
N ASP A 125 -6.33 15.13 -0.43
CA ASP A 125 -7.41 15.73 0.34
C ASP A 125 -8.30 14.66 0.99
N ALA A 126 -8.61 13.57 0.28
CA ALA A 126 -9.35 12.44 0.84
C ALA A 126 -8.60 11.80 2.02
N VAL A 127 -7.28 11.58 1.90
CA VAL A 127 -6.44 11.05 3.00
C VAL A 127 -6.48 11.98 4.21
N ARG A 128 -6.30 13.29 4.01
CA ARG A 128 -6.36 14.28 5.11
C ARG A 128 -7.71 14.27 5.81
N GLN A 129 -8.81 14.17 5.06
CA GLN A 129 -10.14 14.08 5.64
C GLN A 129 -10.33 12.77 6.43
N SER A 130 -9.87 11.64 5.90
CA SER A 130 -9.93 10.34 6.58
C SER A 130 -9.14 10.36 7.89
N LEU A 131 -7.92 10.91 7.89
CA LEU A 131 -7.11 11.05 9.11
C LEU A 131 -7.80 11.93 10.16
N ARG A 132 -8.36 13.09 9.76
CA ARG A 132 -9.11 13.96 10.68
C ARG A 132 -10.33 13.25 11.30
N ARG A 133 -11.02 12.39 10.52
CA ARG A 133 -12.14 11.59 11.03
C ARG A 133 -11.67 10.54 12.03
N LEU A 134 -10.57 9.84 11.74
CA LEU A 134 -9.98 8.87 12.67
C LEU A 134 -9.56 9.53 13.99
N VAL A 135 -8.90 10.69 13.94
CA VAL A 135 -8.54 11.45 15.14
C VAL A 135 -9.77 11.77 15.99
N ARG A 136 -10.86 12.25 15.37
CA ARG A 136 -12.10 12.53 16.09
C ARG A 136 -12.72 11.30 16.75
N ILE A 137 -12.67 10.14 16.08
CA ILE A 137 -13.18 8.88 16.62
C ILE A 137 -12.37 8.43 17.84
N LEU A 138 -11.03 8.53 17.76
CA LEU A 138 -10.13 8.12 18.83
C LEU A 138 -10.09 9.08 20.03
N GLN A 139 -10.60 10.31 19.87
CA GLN A 139 -10.69 11.32 20.93
C GLN A 139 -12.03 11.29 21.69
N THR A 140 -12.98 10.46 21.26
CA THR A 140 -14.27 10.23 21.94
C THR A 140 -14.20 9.07 22.91
#